data_AF-A0A4R7TDX3-F1
#
_entry.id   AF-A0A4R7TDX3-F1
#
_cell.length_a   1.000
_cell.length_b   1.000
_cell.length_c   1.000
_cell.angle_alpha   90.00
_cell.angle_beta   90.00
_cell.angle_gamma   90.00
#
_symmetry.space_group_name_H-M   'P 1'
#
loop_
_entity.id
_entity.type
_entity.pdbx_description
1 polymer ?
#
loop_
_entity_poly.entity_id
_entity_poly.type
_entity_poly.pdbx_seq_one_letter_code
_entity_poly.pdbx_strand_id
1 'polypeptide(L)'
;MESIPFSLWGDALWCGQEVVREAPHEQAIRSLFPDPIPARGADLDTDADLVPEPHNRFDPRSIAVRVQGRTVGYLPREDAHRYHPVLSELVAQGLQPQVPCHLWVSEWEPADWEGKSNGTEFHASVAVALGQPHMLVPVNLPPPGSYQLLPMGSGIVVPGSEVHPEVLAPFFRPEGECWAYATMHAVEEEDVFADRNRMVVEIRLDDEPVGRLSPRLSAEFLPAVHYLADMRAETAARVTVRGDRAASEVILYAARSHDLPATWPDGLTRSPVASPAWHYWAGKEAN
;
A
#
# COMPACT_ATOMS: atom_id res chain seq x y z
N MET A 1 20.93 -0.41 12.11
CA MET A 1 19.60 -0.97 12.44
C MET A 1 18.99 -1.29 11.10
N GLU A 2 18.77 -2.57 10.80
CA GLU A 2 18.13 -2.96 9.53
C GLU A 2 16.69 -2.43 9.57
N SER A 3 16.30 -1.63 8.57
CA SER A 3 14.93 -1.16 8.42
C SER A 3 14.06 -2.30 7.88
N ILE A 4 12.82 -2.37 8.35
CA ILE A 4 11.87 -3.39 7.91
C ILE A 4 11.16 -2.87 6.66
N PRO A 5 11.20 -3.58 5.52
CA PRO A 5 10.46 -3.19 4.33
C PRO A 5 8.96 -3.01 4.62
N PHE A 6 8.39 -1.90 4.18
CA PHE A 6 6.98 -1.58 4.32
C PHE A 6 6.42 -1.14 2.97
N SER A 7 5.65 -2.03 2.34
CA SER A 7 4.94 -1.70 1.10
C SER A 7 3.83 -0.69 1.39
N LEU A 8 3.91 0.49 0.79
CA LEU A 8 2.89 1.54 0.92
C LEU A 8 1.55 1.07 0.34
N TRP A 9 0.45 1.53 0.94
CA TRP A 9 -0.90 1.19 0.53
C TRP A 9 -1.42 2.15 -0.55
N GLY A 10 -0.64 2.36 -1.61
CA GLY A 10 -1.06 3.16 -2.76
C GLY A 10 -1.95 2.38 -3.72
N ASP A 11 -2.45 3.07 -4.76
CA ASP A 11 -3.02 2.41 -5.94
C ASP A 11 -1.87 1.72 -6.71
N ALA A 12 -1.55 0.50 -6.29
CA ALA A 12 -0.41 -0.28 -6.75
C ALA A 12 -0.47 -0.65 -8.25
N LEU A 13 -1.54 -0.28 -8.95
CA LEU A 13 -1.80 -0.67 -10.34
C LEU A 13 -1.33 0.37 -11.37
N TRP A 14 -0.98 1.59 -10.94
CA TRP A 14 -0.55 2.63 -11.87
C TRP A 14 0.66 3.42 -11.37
N CYS A 15 1.80 3.26 -12.06
CA CYS A 15 2.98 4.10 -11.87
C CYS A 15 2.78 5.45 -12.57
N GLY A 16 2.01 6.35 -11.94
CA GLY A 16 1.69 7.68 -12.48
C GLY A 16 2.62 8.80 -12.02
N GLN A 17 3.44 8.59 -10.98
CA GLN A 17 4.35 9.60 -10.46
C GLN A 17 5.70 9.49 -11.15
N GLU A 18 6.01 10.45 -12.01
CA GLU A 18 7.33 10.57 -12.63
C GLU A 18 8.40 10.90 -11.58
N VAL A 19 9.54 10.25 -11.72
CA VAL A 19 10.79 10.55 -11.01
C VAL A 19 11.59 11.53 -11.86
N VAL A 20 12.32 12.43 -11.22
CA VAL A 20 13.15 13.44 -11.89
C VAL A 20 14.63 13.25 -11.54
N ARG A 21 15.49 13.87 -12.36
CA ARG A 21 16.95 13.86 -12.22
C ARG A 21 17.55 12.47 -12.42
N GLU A 22 17.11 11.78 -13.45
CA GLU A 22 17.58 10.45 -13.84
C GLU A 22 18.95 10.51 -14.52
N ALA A 23 19.25 11.59 -15.27
CA ALA A 23 20.50 11.73 -16.02
C ALA A 23 21.79 11.63 -15.17
N PRO A 24 21.89 12.28 -13.98
CA PRO A 24 23.02 12.05 -13.06
C PRO A 24 23.17 10.61 -12.56
N HIS A 25 22.13 9.79 -12.70
CA HIS A 25 22.06 8.40 -12.23
C HIS A 25 22.09 7.37 -13.36
N GLU A 26 22.45 7.77 -14.58
CA GLU A 26 22.50 6.89 -15.76
C GLU A 26 23.26 5.58 -15.51
N GLN A 27 24.46 5.63 -14.92
CA GLN A 27 25.24 4.41 -14.65
C GLN A 27 24.53 3.46 -13.67
N ALA A 28 23.82 4.01 -12.69
CA ALA A 28 23.03 3.22 -11.75
C ALA A 28 21.83 2.58 -12.45
N ILE A 29 21.12 3.34 -13.28
CA ILE A 29 19.98 2.83 -14.05
C ILE A 29 20.42 1.73 -15.02
N ARG A 30 21.48 1.97 -15.81
CA ARG A 30 22.06 0.99 -16.75
C ARG A 30 22.39 -0.34 -16.09
N SER A 31 22.92 -0.31 -14.87
CA SER A 31 23.29 -1.53 -14.14
C SER A 31 22.10 -2.43 -13.74
N LEU A 32 20.87 -1.93 -13.86
CA LEU A 32 19.64 -2.68 -13.63
C LEU A 32 19.16 -3.44 -14.87
N PHE A 33 19.71 -3.13 -16.05
CA PHE A 33 19.30 -3.71 -17.33
C PHE A 33 20.39 -4.62 -17.91
N PRO A 34 20.03 -5.52 -18.84
CA PRO A 34 21.00 -6.27 -19.62
C PRO A 34 21.95 -5.35 -20.40
N ASP A 35 23.20 -5.78 -20.53
CA ASP A 35 24.23 -5.13 -21.36
C ASP A 35 24.58 -6.04 -22.55
N PRO A 36 24.36 -5.62 -23.82
CA PRO A 36 23.85 -4.32 -24.25
C PRO A 36 22.32 -4.17 -24.11
N ILE A 37 21.84 -2.93 -24.05
CA ILE A 37 20.40 -2.62 -24.04
C ILE A 37 19.82 -2.98 -25.43
N PRO A 38 18.66 -3.68 -25.50
CA PRO A 38 18.01 -3.98 -26.77
C PRO A 38 17.67 -2.70 -27.54
N ALA A 39 17.82 -2.70 -28.87
CA ALA A 39 17.54 -1.53 -29.72
C ALA A 39 16.09 -1.01 -29.64
N ARG A 40 15.15 -1.83 -29.16
CA ARG A 40 13.74 -1.45 -28.93
C ARG A 40 13.51 -0.80 -27.55
N GLY A 41 14.56 -0.65 -26.74
CA GLY A 41 14.47 -0.35 -25.33
C GLY A 41 14.21 -1.59 -24.46
N ALA A 42 14.19 -1.37 -23.16
CA ALA A 42 13.88 -2.38 -22.16
C ALA A 42 13.04 -1.80 -21.02
N ASP A 43 12.10 -2.61 -20.55
CA ASP A 43 11.23 -2.33 -19.40
C ASP A 43 11.67 -3.17 -18.20
N LEU A 44 11.54 -2.61 -17.01
CA LEU A 44 11.74 -3.29 -15.73
C LEU A 44 10.67 -2.85 -14.73
N ASP A 45 9.81 -3.79 -14.35
CA ASP A 45 8.87 -3.64 -13.24
C ASP A 45 9.49 -4.24 -11.97
N THR A 46 9.58 -3.45 -10.90
CA THR A 46 10.20 -3.84 -9.63
C THR A 46 9.69 -2.95 -8.49
N ASP A 47 10.02 -3.26 -7.24
CA ASP A 47 9.82 -2.32 -6.13
C ASP A 47 10.97 -1.31 -6.02
N ALA A 48 10.63 -0.09 -5.61
CA ALA A 48 11.56 0.98 -5.27
C ALA A 48 11.39 1.42 -3.81
N ASP A 49 12.52 1.68 -3.15
CA ASP A 49 12.58 2.29 -1.85
C ASP A 49 12.47 3.82 -1.98
N LEU A 50 11.58 4.44 -1.20
CA LEU A 50 11.51 5.90 -1.07
C LEU A 50 12.27 6.34 0.18
N VAL A 51 13.35 7.10 -0.01
CA VAL A 51 14.29 7.46 1.05
C VAL A 51 14.31 8.98 1.24
N PRO A 52 13.69 9.51 2.32
CA PRO A 52 13.84 10.91 2.72
C PRO A 52 15.30 11.26 3.03
N GLU A 53 15.76 12.41 2.55
CA GLU A 53 17.12 12.90 2.79
C GLU A 53 17.11 14.22 3.61
N PRO A 54 16.80 14.18 4.92
CA PRO A 54 16.68 15.37 5.77
C PRO A 54 17.99 16.17 5.91
N HIS A 55 19.12 15.54 5.60
CA HIS A 55 20.45 16.16 5.62
C HIS A 55 20.95 16.60 4.24
N ASN A 56 20.09 16.55 3.21
CA ASN A 56 20.46 17.02 1.87
C ASN A 56 20.65 18.54 1.87
N ARG A 57 21.83 18.99 1.44
CA ARG A 57 22.23 20.41 1.42
C ARG A 57 21.37 21.30 0.52
N PHE A 58 20.71 20.74 -0.50
CA PHE A 58 19.93 21.50 -1.47
C PHE A 58 18.47 21.57 -1.08
N ASP A 59 17.91 20.44 -0.63
CA ASP A 59 16.53 20.35 -0.20
C ASP A 59 16.38 19.29 0.91
N PRO A 60 16.24 19.71 2.18
CA PRO A 60 16.01 18.80 3.31
C PRO A 60 14.70 17.99 3.19
N ARG A 61 13.82 18.31 2.24
CA ARG A 61 12.60 17.53 1.98
C ARG A 61 12.69 16.64 0.74
N SER A 62 13.89 16.49 0.18
CA SER A 62 14.10 15.59 -0.95
C SER A 62 13.87 14.14 -0.58
N ILE A 63 13.33 13.39 -1.53
CA ILE A 63 13.07 11.95 -1.40
C ILE A 63 13.74 11.28 -2.59
N ALA A 64 14.77 10.48 -2.30
CA ALA A 64 15.46 9.67 -3.29
C ALA A 64 14.62 8.42 -3.61
N VAL A 65 14.56 8.06 -4.88
CA VAL A 65 13.98 6.81 -5.35
C VAL A 65 15.13 5.84 -5.59
N ARG A 66 15.12 4.71 -4.88
CA ARG A 66 16.17 3.69 -4.98
C ARG A 66 15.63 2.36 -5.44
N VAL A 67 16.33 1.73 -6.37
CA VAL A 67 16.01 0.39 -6.87
C VAL A 67 17.24 -0.48 -6.62
N GLN A 68 17.05 -1.63 -5.96
CA GLN A 68 18.15 -2.55 -5.59
C GLN A 68 19.32 -1.81 -4.88
N GLY A 69 18.99 -0.87 -3.99
CA GLY A 69 19.96 -0.07 -3.24
C GLY A 69 20.64 1.07 -4.01
N ARG A 70 20.30 1.28 -5.29
CA ARG A 70 20.89 2.33 -6.15
C ARG A 70 19.89 3.47 -6.36
N THR A 71 20.32 4.71 -6.17
CA THR A 71 19.48 5.88 -6.51
C THR A 71 19.30 5.96 -8.02
N VAL A 72 18.05 5.93 -8.47
CA VAL A 72 17.65 6.07 -9.89
C VAL A 72 17.10 7.46 -10.18
N GLY A 73 16.77 8.25 -9.14
CA GLY A 73 16.33 9.62 -9.26
C GLY A 73 15.71 10.13 -7.96
N TYR A 74 14.91 11.19 -8.07
CA TYR A 74 14.25 11.86 -6.95
C TYR A 74 12.79 12.14 -7.28
N LEU A 75 11.93 12.17 -6.26
CA LEU A 75 10.58 12.71 -6.48
C LEU A 75 10.64 14.20 -6.87
N PRO A 76 9.72 14.70 -7.71
CA PRO A 76 9.60 16.13 -8.00
C PRO A 76 9.49 16.94 -6.73
N ARG A 77 10.07 18.15 -6.70
CA ARG A 77 10.19 18.94 -5.47
C ARG A 77 8.86 19.14 -4.75
N GLU A 78 7.80 19.47 -5.49
CA GLU A 78 6.47 19.71 -4.91
C GLU A 78 5.90 18.45 -4.27
N ASP A 79 5.98 17.32 -4.96
CA ASP A 79 5.53 16.03 -4.44
C ASP A 79 6.40 15.57 -3.27
N ALA A 80 7.72 15.73 -3.37
CA ALA A 80 8.64 15.41 -2.30
C ALA A 80 8.22 16.13 -1.00
N HIS A 81 7.87 17.41 -1.07
CA HIS A 81 7.42 18.17 0.09
C HIS A 81 6.08 17.67 0.65
N ARG A 82 5.17 17.21 -0.20
CA ARG A 82 3.87 16.62 0.20
C ARG A 82 4.04 15.26 0.88
N TYR A 83 4.92 14.40 0.36
CA TYR A 83 5.15 13.04 0.87
C TYR A 83 6.16 12.99 2.03
N HIS A 84 7.02 13.98 2.18
CA HIS A 84 8.10 13.96 3.17
C HIS A 84 7.62 13.71 4.61
N PRO A 85 6.54 14.34 5.12
CA PRO A 85 6.10 14.11 6.49
C PRO A 85 5.74 12.65 6.78
N VAL A 86 4.93 12.03 5.91
CA VAL A 86 4.47 10.65 6.10
C VAL A 86 5.61 9.64 5.93
N LEU A 87 6.49 9.83 4.95
CA LEU A 87 7.61 8.90 4.73
C LEU A 87 8.71 9.03 5.79
N SER A 88 8.98 10.25 6.28
CA SER A 88 9.97 10.45 7.34
C SER A 88 9.54 9.80 8.65
N GLU A 89 8.24 9.82 8.94
CA GLU A 89 7.67 9.17 10.12
C GLU A 89 7.85 7.64 10.05
N LEU A 90 7.54 7.03 8.90
CA LEU A 90 7.81 5.60 8.67
C LEU A 90 9.29 5.25 8.90
N VAL A 91 10.21 6.05 8.35
CA VAL A 91 11.65 5.85 8.52
C VAL A 91 12.09 6.03 9.97
N ALA A 92 11.52 7.01 10.69
CA ALA A 92 11.78 7.22 12.12
C ALA A 92 11.31 6.01 12.97
N GLN A 93 10.29 5.30 12.51
CA GLN A 93 9.79 4.06 13.13
C GLN A 93 10.59 2.81 12.72
N GLY A 94 11.63 2.96 11.90
CA GLY A 94 12.46 1.85 11.41
C GLY A 94 11.84 1.09 10.24
N LEU A 95 10.82 1.65 9.58
CA LEU A 95 10.22 1.09 8.37
C LEU A 95 10.87 1.69 7.12
N GLN A 96 11.06 0.89 6.08
CA GLN A 96 11.55 1.31 4.77
C GLN A 96 10.37 1.39 3.79
N PRO A 97 9.88 2.60 3.43
CA PRO A 97 8.78 2.72 2.49
C PRO A 97 9.14 2.16 1.11
N GLN A 98 8.29 1.28 0.60
CA GLN A 98 8.42 0.64 -0.71
C GLN A 98 7.18 0.84 -1.58
N VAL A 99 7.40 1.04 -2.86
CA VAL A 99 6.35 1.22 -3.86
C VAL A 99 6.68 0.46 -5.14
N PRO A 100 5.68 -0.06 -5.87
CA PRO A 100 5.89 -0.51 -7.23
C PRO A 100 6.50 0.60 -8.09
N CYS A 101 7.41 0.22 -8.97
CA CYS A 101 8.18 1.10 -9.82
C CYS A 101 8.33 0.49 -11.20
N HIS A 102 8.14 1.34 -12.22
CA HIS A 102 8.34 1.01 -13.62
C HIS A 102 9.52 1.82 -14.14
N LEU A 103 10.50 1.15 -14.73
CA LEU A 103 11.63 1.76 -15.40
C LEU A 103 11.60 1.39 -16.88
N TRP A 104 11.80 2.39 -17.73
CA TRP A 104 12.00 2.20 -19.16
C TRP A 104 13.29 2.86 -19.61
N VAL A 105 14.08 2.16 -20.42
CA VAL A 105 15.32 2.69 -21.01
C VAL A 105 15.35 2.48 -22.51
N SER A 106 15.98 3.41 -23.23
CA SER A 106 16.30 3.26 -24.64
C SER A 106 17.66 3.85 -24.98
N GLU A 107 18.27 3.27 -26.00
CA GLU A 107 19.51 3.75 -26.60
C GLU A 107 19.31 3.91 -28.10
N TRP A 108 19.66 5.06 -28.64
CA TRP A 108 19.67 5.27 -30.07
C TRP A 108 20.93 6.02 -30.50
N GLU A 109 21.37 5.75 -31.72
CA GLU A 109 22.36 6.57 -32.40
C GLU A 109 21.61 7.66 -33.17
N PRO A 110 21.84 8.95 -32.88
CA PRO A 110 21.20 10.04 -33.62
C PRO A 110 21.56 9.96 -35.11
N ALA A 111 20.58 10.22 -35.98
CA ALA A 111 20.84 10.29 -37.42
C ALA A 111 21.79 11.46 -37.74
N ASP A 112 22.90 11.14 -38.42
CA ASP A 112 23.94 12.10 -38.81
C ASP A 112 23.44 13.11 -39.86
N TRP A 113 22.77 14.18 -39.42
CA TRP A 113 22.40 15.27 -40.34
C TRP A 113 23.55 16.26 -40.60
N GLU A 114 24.55 16.34 -39.72
CA GLU A 114 25.71 17.25 -39.82
C GLU A 114 27.09 16.56 -39.67
N GLY A 115 27.17 15.23 -39.79
CA GLY A 115 28.43 14.49 -39.80
C GLY A 115 29.20 14.49 -38.48
N LYS A 116 28.51 14.71 -37.35
CA LYS A 116 29.04 14.55 -36.00
C LYS A 116 28.05 13.75 -35.16
N SER A 117 28.08 12.42 -35.28
CA SER A 117 27.50 11.55 -34.24
C SER A 117 28.30 11.78 -32.96
N ASN A 118 27.62 12.21 -31.90
CA ASN A 118 28.22 12.42 -30.58
C ASN A 118 28.16 11.14 -29.71
N GLY A 119 27.98 9.97 -30.35
CA GLY A 119 27.81 8.68 -29.69
C GLY A 119 26.34 8.31 -29.47
N THR A 120 26.12 7.16 -28.87
CA THR A 120 24.81 6.64 -28.48
C THR A 120 24.17 7.53 -27.42
N GLU A 121 22.96 8.02 -27.67
CA GLU A 121 22.15 8.75 -26.68
C GLU A 121 21.39 7.75 -25.81
N PHE A 122 21.42 7.99 -24.49
CA PHE A 122 20.71 7.20 -23.50
C PHE A 122 19.52 7.99 -22.96
N HIS A 123 18.37 7.33 -22.89
CA HIS A 123 17.18 7.86 -22.27
C HIS A 123 16.64 6.87 -21.24
N ALA A 124 16.25 7.39 -20.08
CA ALA A 124 15.58 6.64 -19.05
C ALA A 124 14.33 7.41 -18.62
N SER A 125 13.26 6.66 -18.37
CA SER A 125 12.05 7.12 -17.68
C SER A 125 11.83 6.22 -16.48
N VAL A 126 11.55 6.82 -15.33
CA VAL A 126 11.26 6.10 -14.09
C VAL A 126 9.97 6.66 -13.51
N ALA A 127 9.05 5.76 -13.19
CA ALA A 127 7.79 6.11 -12.55
C ALA A 127 7.52 5.20 -11.35
N VAL A 128 6.84 5.73 -10.33
CA VAL A 128 6.45 4.98 -9.13
C VAL A 128 4.95 5.05 -8.90
N ALA A 129 4.39 3.99 -8.30
CA ALA A 129 2.99 3.92 -7.90
C ALA A 129 2.80 4.58 -6.52
N LEU A 130 2.34 5.83 -6.53
CA LEU A 130 2.04 6.60 -5.32
C LEU A 130 0.59 7.05 -5.31
N GLY A 131 -0.14 6.65 -4.26
CA GLY A 131 -1.45 7.21 -3.93
C GLY A 131 -1.32 8.59 -3.28
N GLN A 132 -2.46 9.19 -2.92
CA GLN A 132 -2.45 10.44 -2.15
C GLN A 132 -1.67 10.29 -0.84
N PRO A 133 -1.01 11.34 -0.32
CA PRO A 133 -0.22 11.25 0.92
C PRO A 133 -0.96 10.65 2.13
N HIS A 134 -2.25 10.98 2.29
CA HIS A 134 -3.11 10.47 3.36
C HIS A 134 -3.60 9.02 3.12
N MET A 135 -3.31 8.46 1.94
CA MET A 135 -3.65 7.11 1.50
C MET A 135 -2.41 6.24 1.31
N LEU A 136 -1.26 6.55 1.92
CA LEU A 136 -0.06 5.72 1.81
C LEU A 136 0.09 4.68 2.92
N VAL A 137 -0.54 4.92 4.06
CA VAL A 137 -0.44 4.09 5.26
C VAL A 137 -1.81 3.90 5.88
N PRO A 138 -2.08 2.76 6.52
CA PRO A 138 -3.27 2.61 7.33
C PRO A 138 -3.21 3.53 8.55
N VAL A 139 -4.37 4.02 8.96
CA VAL A 139 -4.47 4.95 10.09
C VAL A 139 -4.51 4.27 11.46
N ASN A 140 -4.78 2.96 11.48
CA ASN A 140 -4.77 2.12 12.66
C ASN A 140 -3.65 1.08 12.61
N LEU A 141 -3.45 0.40 13.74
CA LEU A 141 -2.44 -0.65 13.86
C LEU A 141 -2.93 -1.95 13.23
N PRO A 142 -2.01 -2.80 12.74
CA PRO A 142 -2.36 -4.16 12.37
C PRO A 142 -2.94 -4.92 13.59
N PRO A 143 -3.79 -5.93 13.36
CA PRO A 143 -4.40 -6.68 14.44
C PRO A 143 -3.34 -7.34 15.34
N PRO A 144 -3.56 -7.40 16.67
CA PRO A 144 -2.57 -7.94 17.57
C PRO A 144 -2.30 -9.43 17.31
N GLY A 145 -1.07 -9.88 17.50
CA GLY A 145 -0.70 -11.28 17.36
C GLY A 145 -0.30 -11.70 15.94
N SER A 146 -0.60 -12.95 15.60
CA SER A 146 -0.34 -13.49 14.24
C SER A 146 -1.55 -13.18 13.38
N TYR A 147 -1.32 -12.68 12.17
CA TYR A 147 -2.38 -12.35 11.23
C TYR A 147 -1.91 -12.58 9.81
N GLN A 148 -2.87 -12.70 8.89
CA GLN A 148 -2.57 -12.65 7.47
C GLN A 148 -3.43 -11.57 6.80
N LEU A 149 -2.78 -10.66 6.09
CA LEU A 149 -3.47 -9.70 5.24
C LEU A 149 -3.89 -10.40 3.95
N LEU A 150 -5.19 -10.43 3.66
CA LEU A 150 -5.69 -10.94 2.39
C LEU A 150 -5.17 -10.09 1.23
N PRO A 151 -4.79 -10.71 0.09
CA PRO A 151 -4.44 -9.98 -1.12
C PRO A 151 -5.58 -9.04 -1.53
N MET A 152 -5.24 -7.98 -2.26
CA MET A 152 -6.24 -7.04 -2.80
C MET A 152 -7.21 -7.77 -3.73
N GLY A 153 -8.51 -7.51 -3.56
CA GLY A 153 -9.57 -7.94 -4.45
C GLY A 153 -10.45 -6.76 -4.89
N SER A 154 -11.54 -7.06 -5.58
CA SER A 154 -12.55 -6.05 -5.92
C SER A 154 -13.11 -5.38 -4.66
N GLY A 155 -13.33 -4.07 -4.71
CA GLY A 155 -13.96 -3.34 -3.62
C GLY A 155 -15.39 -3.82 -3.34
N ILE A 156 -15.67 -4.13 -2.08
CA ILE A 156 -16.96 -4.59 -1.58
C ILE A 156 -17.45 -3.56 -0.56
N VAL A 157 -18.58 -2.91 -0.85
CA VAL A 157 -19.24 -2.03 0.13
C VAL A 157 -19.79 -2.90 1.25
N VAL A 158 -19.30 -2.68 2.47
CA VAL A 158 -19.79 -3.38 3.66
C VAL A 158 -21.15 -2.81 4.03
N PRO A 159 -22.23 -3.62 4.06
CA PRO A 159 -23.55 -3.15 4.44
C PRO A 159 -23.54 -2.52 5.84
N GLY A 160 -23.90 -1.24 5.91
CA GLY A 160 -23.75 -0.44 7.12
C GLY A 160 -24.97 -0.37 8.03
N SER A 161 -25.93 -1.29 7.90
CA SER A 161 -27.22 -1.22 8.63
C SER A 161 -27.10 -1.33 10.16
N GLU A 162 -25.90 -1.56 10.69
CA GLU A 162 -25.60 -1.66 12.12
C GLU A 162 -24.36 -0.84 12.53
N VAL A 163 -23.78 -0.02 11.64
CA VAL A 163 -22.58 0.75 12.02
C VAL A 163 -22.96 1.91 12.91
N HIS A 164 -22.50 1.84 14.15
CA HIS A 164 -22.54 2.97 15.05
C HIS A 164 -21.57 4.06 14.56
N PRO A 165 -22.03 5.30 14.29
CA PRO A 165 -21.16 6.40 13.84
C PRO A 165 -19.99 6.68 14.78
N GLU A 166 -20.11 6.29 16.06
CA GLU A 166 -19.05 6.39 17.06
C GLU A 166 -17.87 5.44 16.81
N VAL A 167 -18.09 4.28 16.18
CA VAL A 167 -17.02 3.34 15.80
C VAL A 167 -16.19 3.88 14.65
N LEU A 168 -16.80 4.56 13.68
CA LEU A 168 -16.09 5.14 12.53
C LEU A 168 -15.50 6.52 12.81
N ALA A 169 -15.94 7.21 13.87
CA ALA A 169 -15.48 8.55 14.22
C ALA A 169 -13.94 8.71 14.27
N PRO A 170 -13.15 7.74 14.80
CA PRO A 170 -11.68 7.82 14.79
C PRO A 170 -11.04 7.75 13.39
N PHE A 171 -11.77 7.27 12.38
CA PHE A 171 -11.28 7.04 11.02
C PHE A 171 -11.62 8.19 10.06
N PHE A 172 -12.47 9.14 10.45
CA PHE A 172 -12.75 10.30 9.61
C PHE A 172 -11.53 11.22 9.48
N ARG A 173 -11.25 11.65 8.25
CA ARG A 173 -10.14 12.53 7.91
C ARG A 173 -10.67 13.78 7.21
N PRO A 174 -9.98 14.93 7.33
CA PRO A 174 -10.33 16.13 6.56
C PRO A 174 -10.42 15.89 5.05
N GLU A 175 -9.61 14.95 4.54
CA GLU A 175 -9.58 14.54 3.13
C GLU A 175 -10.78 13.67 2.72
N GLY A 176 -11.57 13.21 3.68
CA GLY A 176 -12.80 12.43 3.44
C GLY A 176 -12.58 10.95 3.22
N GLU A 177 -11.34 10.46 3.17
CA GLU A 177 -11.04 9.03 3.11
C GLU A 177 -9.72 8.65 3.80
N CYS A 178 -9.61 7.40 4.23
CA CYS A 178 -8.37 6.81 4.71
C CYS A 178 -8.33 5.29 4.51
N TRP A 179 -7.12 4.73 4.52
CA TRP A 179 -6.90 3.30 4.66
C TRP A 179 -6.92 2.86 6.12
N ALA A 180 -7.45 1.67 6.39
CA ALA A 180 -7.35 1.00 7.68
C ALA A 180 -7.20 -0.51 7.52
N TYR A 181 -6.59 -1.14 8.52
CA TYR A 181 -6.72 -2.57 8.76
C TYR A 181 -8.13 -2.87 9.29
N ALA A 182 -8.79 -3.85 8.68
CA ALA A 182 -9.96 -4.49 9.26
C ALA A 182 -9.67 -5.97 9.51
N THR A 183 -10.41 -6.57 10.44
CA THR A 183 -10.40 -8.01 10.68
C THR A 183 -11.72 -8.65 10.27
N MET A 184 -11.66 -9.88 9.76
CA MET A 184 -12.80 -10.66 9.29
C MET A 184 -13.05 -11.82 10.24
N HIS A 185 -14.27 -11.89 10.80
CA HIS A 185 -14.65 -12.87 11.82
C HIS A 185 -15.84 -13.70 11.38
N ALA A 186 -15.77 -15.01 11.54
CA ALA A 186 -16.90 -15.90 11.29
C ALA A 186 -17.83 -15.87 12.52
N VAL A 187 -19.06 -15.39 12.33
CA VAL A 187 -20.07 -15.27 13.39
C VAL A 187 -21.35 -16.01 13.00
N GLU A 188 -22.04 -16.57 13.99
CA GLU A 188 -23.37 -17.13 13.80
C GLU A 188 -24.41 -16.00 13.79
N GLU A 189 -25.21 -15.96 12.73
CA GLU A 189 -26.37 -15.09 12.62
C GLU A 189 -27.64 -15.96 12.66
N GLU A 190 -28.53 -15.64 13.60
CA GLU A 190 -29.84 -16.28 13.71
C GLU A 190 -30.74 -15.86 12.54
N ASP A 191 -31.14 -16.82 11.70
CA ASP A 191 -32.15 -16.59 10.67
C ASP A 191 -33.54 -16.65 11.32
N VAL A 192 -34.02 -15.51 11.81
CA VAL A 192 -35.31 -15.36 12.52
C VAL A 192 -36.49 -15.96 11.73
N PHE A 193 -36.40 -15.99 10.40
CA PHE A 193 -37.45 -16.53 9.53
C PHE A 193 -37.35 -18.03 9.24
N ALA A 194 -36.17 -18.63 9.40
CA ALA A 194 -35.92 -20.01 8.99
C ALA A 194 -35.45 -20.93 10.12
N ASP A 195 -35.43 -20.44 11.37
CA ASP A 195 -35.04 -21.18 12.58
C ASP A 195 -33.74 -21.97 12.40
N ARG A 196 -32.75 -21.31 11.79
CA ARG A 196 -31.44 -21.88 11.48
C ARG A 196 -30.36 -20.83 11.70
N ASN A 197 -29.22 -21.24 12.22
CA ASN A 197 -28.05 -20.39 12.30
C ASN A 197 -27.32 -20.47 10.96
N ARG A 198 -26.92 -19.31 10.43
CA ARG A 198 -25.99 -19.24 9.29
C ARG A 198 -24.71 -18.56 9.72
N MET A 199 -23.60 -19.05 9.20
CA MET A 199 -22.32 -18.38 9.37
C MET A 199 -22.23 -17.20 8.40
N VAL A 200 -21.92 -16.02 8.93
CA VAL A 200 -21.63 -14.81 8.15
C VAL A 200 -20.28 -14.25 8.57
N VAL A 201 -19.70 -13.44 7.69
CA VAL A 201 -18.44 -12.75 7.97
C VAL A 201 -18.75 -11.35 8.49
N GLU A 202 -18.38 -11.10 9.73
CA GLU A 202 -18.40 -9.79 10.38
C GLU A 202 -17.07 -9.08 10.14
N ILE A 203 -17.14 -7.81 9.74
CA ILE A 203 -15.99 -6.94 9.55
C ILE A 203 -15.85 -6.08 10.79
N ARG A 204 -14.64 -6.00 11.33
CA ARG A 204 -14.31 -5.17 12.50
C ARG A 204 -13.18 -4.20 12.22
N LEU A 205 -13.28 -3.00 12.76
CA LEU A 205 -12.22 -2.00 12.84
C LEU A 205 -11.82 -1.82 14.30
N ASP A 206 -10.54 -2.00 14.62
CA ASP A 206 -10.04 -1.96 16.00
C ASP A 206 -10.85 -2.84 16.97
N ASP A 207 -11.23 -4.04 16.50
CA ASP A 207 -12.09 -5.04 17.19
C ASP A 207 -13.56 -4.62 17.43
N GLU A 208 -13.97 -3.46 16.92
CA GLU A 208 -15.38 -3.03 16.95
C GLU A 208 -16.10 -3.41 15.64
N PRO A 209 -17.30 -4.01 15.69
CA PRO A 209 -18.05 -4.42 14.51
C PRO A 209 -18.54 -3.23 13.69
N VAL A 210 -18.24 -3.25 12.39
CA VAL A 210 -18.62 -2.21 11.41
C VAL A 210 -19.57 -2.73 10.33
N GLY A 211 -20.03 -3.97 10.44
CA GLY A 211 -21.01 -4.54 9.53
C GLY A 211 -20.71 -5.97 9.14
N ARG A 212 -21.65 -6.58 8.42
CA ARG A 212 -21.61 -7.98 8.05
C ARG A 212 -21.80 -8.14 6.56
N LEU A 213 -21.04 -9.04 5.96
CA LEU A 213 -21.23 -9.40 4.56
C LEU A 213 -22.51 -10.22 4.40
N SER A 214 -23.19 -10.07 3.26
CA SER A 214 -24.36 -10.91 2.95
C SER A 214 -24.02 -12.41 3.04
N PRO A 215 -24.98 -13.31 3.32
CA PRO A 215 -24.69 -14.74 3.45
C PRO A 215 -24.02 -15.33 2.20
N ARG A 216 -24.45 -14.90 1.01
CA ARG A 216 -23.84 -15.32 -0.26
C ARG A 216 -22.38 -14.91 -0.36
N LEU A 217 -22.06 -13.68 0.00
CA LEU A 217 -20.70 -13.16 -0.09
C LEU A 217 -19.81 -13.73 1.02
N SER A 218 -20.35 -13.87 2.23
CA SER A 218 -19.67 -14.52 3.36
C SER A 218 -19.15 -15.91 2.99
N ALA A 219 -19.95 -16.71 2.28
CA ALA A 219 -19.55 -18.05 1.82
C ALA A 219 -18.28 -18.05 0.94
N GLU A 220 -17.95 -16.94 0.27
CA GLU A 220 -16.75 -16.81 -0.55
C GLU A 220 -15.48 -16.54 0.30
N PHE A 221 -15.62 -16.10 1.55
CA PHE A 221 -14.51 -15.77 2.46
C PHE A 221 -14.36 -16.73 3.64
N LEU A 222 -15.45 -17.37 4.08
CA LEU A 222 -15.44 -18.31 5.22
C LEU A 222 -14.35 -19.39 5.14
N PRO A 223 -14.03 -20.00 3.98
CA PRO A 223 -12.93 -20.97 3.91
C PRO A 223 -11.59 -20.39 4.37
N ALA A 224 -11.22 -19.19 3.89
CA ALA A 224 -9.99 -18.52 4.29
C ALA A 224 -10.01 -18.09 5.77
N VAL A 225 -11.15 -17.56 6.23
CA VAL A 225 -11.33 -17.13 7.64
C VAL A 225 -11.19 -18.31 8.61
N HIS A 226 -11.87 -19.43 8.33
CA HIS A 226 -11.76 -20.63 9.15
C HIS A 226 -10.35 -21.22 9.13
N TYR A 227 -9.73 -21.27 7.96
CA TYR A 227 -8.36 -21.78 7.82
C TYR A 227 -7.35 -21.00 8.67
N LEU A 228 -7.43 -19.65 8.68
CA LEU A 228 -6.57 -18.82 9.51
C LEU A 228 -6.92 -18.94 11.00
N ALA A 229 -8.20 -19.00 11.35
CA ALA A 229 -8.65 -19.19 12.72
C ALA A 229 -8.13 -20.52 13.32
N ASP A 230 -8.15 -21.61 12.54
CA ASP A 230 -7.60 -22.91 12.95
C ASP A 230 -6.09 -22.84 13.24
N MET A 231 -5.37 -21.96 12.53
CA MET A 231 -3.95 -21.67 12.77
C MET A 231 -3.71 -20.63 13.87
N ARG A 232 -4.75 -20.16 14.56
CA ARG A 232 -4.71 -19.07 15.55
C ARG A 232 -4.11 -17.77 14.99
N ALA A 233 -4.46 -17.47 13.74
CA ALA A 233 -4.12 -16.24 13.07
C ALA A 233 -5.38 -15.44 12.72
N GLU A 234 -5.30 -14.12 12.89
CA GLU A 234 -6.37 -13.21 12.48
C GLU A 234 -6.43 -13.06 10.96
N THR A 235 -7.63 -12.98 10.41
CA THR A 235 -7.83 -12.68 8.99
C THR A 235 -7.95 -11.16 8.82
N ALA A 236 -6.87 -10.53 8.38
CA ALA A 236 -6.84 -9.09 8.14
C ALA A 236 -7.16 -8.77 6.68
N ALA A 237 -7.75 -7.60 6.44
CA ALA A 237 -7.99 -7.06 5.11
C ALA A 237 -7.75 -5.55 5.09
N ARG A 238 -7.54 -5.01 3.89
CA ARG A 238 -7.51 -3.55 3.69
C ARG A 238 -8.93 -3.04 3.53
N VAL A 239 -9.25 -1.95 4.21
CA VAL A 239 -10.51 -1.22 3.99
C VAL A 239 -10.24 0.25 3.75
N THR A 240 -11.05 0.89 2.91
CA THR A 240 -11.16 2.35 2.92
C THR A 240 -12.36 2.75 3.75
N VAL A 241 -12.17 3.70 4.66
CA VAL A 241 -13.28 4.39 5.34
C VAL A 241 -13.46 5.74 4.65
N ARG A 242 -14.66 5.98 4.14
CA ARG A 242 -15.01 7.21 3.42
C ARG A 242 -16.12 7.96 4.13
N GLY A 243 -16.09 9.28 4.00
CA GLY A 243 -17.14 10.18 4.46
C GLY A 243 -16.90 10.74 5.86
N ASP A 244 -17.99 11.04 6.55
CA ASP A 244 -18.03 11.75 7.82
C ASP A 244 -19.13 11.20 8.75
N ARG A 245 -19.42 11.93 9.84
CA ARG A 245 -20.46 11.57 10.81
C ARG A 245 -21.88 11.58 10.24
N ALA A 246 -22.13 12.25 9.12
CA ALA A 246 -23.44 12.33 8.49
C ALA A 246 -23.65 11.21 7.47
N ALA A 247 -22.64 10.90 6.66
CA ALA A 247 -22.68 9.80 5.71
C ALA A 247 -21.30 9.15 5.64
N SER A 248 -21.25 7.84 5.91
CA SER A 248 -20.00 7.07 5.88
C SER A 248 -20.18 5.75 5.13
N GLU A 249 -19.08 5.30 4.54
CA GLU A 249 -19.00 4.05 3.79
C GLU A 249 -17.71 3.32 4.13
N VAL A 250 -17.80 2.02 4.37
CA VAL A 250 -16.63 1.14 4.54
C VAL A 250 -16.56 0.21 3.33
N ILE A 251 -15.44 0.25 2.63
CA ILE A 251 -15.20 -0.57 1.44
C ILE A 251 -14.07 -1.56 1.75
N LEU A 252 -14.39 -2.85 1.69
CA LEU A 252 -13.47 -3.96 1.88
C LEU A 252 -12.76 -4.33 0.57
N TYR A 253 -11.44 -4.43 0.63
CA TYR A 253 -10.60 -4.91 -0.47
C TYR A 253 -9.92 -6.20 -0.04
N ALA A 254 -10.48 -7.32 -0.47
CA ALA A 254 -9.98 -8.66 -0.17
C ALA A 254 -10.25 -9.62 -1.32
N ALA A 255 -9.24 -10.41 -1.68
CA ALA A 255 -9.39 -11.54 -2.59
C ALA A 255 -10.26 -12.62 -1.94
N ARG A 256 -11.17 -13.19 -2.73
CA ARG A 256 -12.07 -14.27 -2.30
C ARG A 256 -11.27 -15.55 -2.16
N SER A 257 -11.76 -16.53 -1.40
CA SER A 257 -11.02 -17.77 -1.13
C SER A 257 -10.63 -18.54 -2.39
N HIS A 258 -11.42 -18.45 -3.47
CA HIS A 258 -11.12 -19.10 -4.75
C HIS A 258 -10.17 -18.31 -5.66
N ASP A 259 -9.90 -17.04 -5.34
CA ASP A 259 -8.96 -16.18 -6.06
C ASP A 259 -7.58 -16.15 -5.36
N LEU A 260 -7.43 -16.82 -4.23
CA LEU A 260 -6.17 -16.86 -3.48
C LEU A 260 -5.12 -17.69 -4.25
N PRO A 261 -3.85 -17.23 -4.28
CA PRO A 261 -2.76 -18.00 -4.89
C PRO A 261 -2.62 -19.39 -4.27
N ALA A 262 -2.17 -20.38 -5.04
CA ALA A 262 -1.96 -21.74 -4.54
C ALA A 262 -0.93 -21.84 -3.41
N THR A 263 -0.02 -20.87 -3.30
CA THR A 263 0.97 -20.74 -2.23
C THR A 263 0.43 -20.06 -0.98
N TRP A 264 -0.83 -19.58 -1.00
CA TRP A 264 -1.39 -18.83 0.11
C TRP A 264 -1.82 -19.74 1.26
N PRO A 265 -1.54 -19.35 2.52
CA PRO A 265 -0.76 -18.19 2.94
C PRO A 265 0.74 -18.47 2.83
N ASP A 266 1.49 -17.53 2.24
CA ASP A 266 2.94 -17.61 2.08
C ASP A 266 3.67 -17.19 3.39
N GLY A 267 3.37 -17.92 4.46
CA GLY A 267 3.74 -17.57 5.84
C GLY A 267 2.67 -16.75 6.57
N LEU A 268 2.85 -16.61 7.89
CA LEU A 268 2.02 -15.77 8.74
C LEU A 268 2.79 -14.50 9.12
N THR A 269 2.18 -13.34 8.92
CA THR A 269 2.70 -12.08 9.44
C THR A 269 2.47 -12.02 10.94
N ARG A 270 3.48 -11.59 11.70
CA ARG A 270 3.28 -11.21 13.09
C ARG A 270 3.24 -9.69 13.14
N SER A 271 2.26 -9.15 13.85
CA SER A 271 2.31 -7.74 14.22
C SER A 271 3.67 -7.50 14.86
N PRO A 272 4.47 -6.56 14.33
CA PRO A 272 5.69 -6.19 15.00
C PRO A 272 5.28 -5.85 16.43
N VAL A 273 6.03 -6.35 17.43
CA VAL A 273 5.78 -5.99 18.81
C VAL A 273 5.86 -4.47 18.84
N ALA A 274 4.69 -3.82 18.87
CA ALA A 274 4.59 -2.40 18.74
C ALA A 274 5.43 -1.85 19.89
N SER A 275 6.55 -1.23 19.54
CA SER A 275 7.23 -0.42 20.53
C SER A 275 6.17 0.60 20.98
N PRO A 276 5.97 0.85 22.28
CA PRO A 276 4.89 1.68 22.79
C PRO A 276 4.81 3.12 22.21
N ALA A 277 5.75 3.49 21.35
CA ALA A 277 5.79 4.70 20.54
C ALA A 277 5.15 4.56 19.14
N TRP A 278 4.36 3.51 18.86
CA TRP A 278 3.59 3.39 17.62
C TRP A 278 2.40 4.36 17.66
N HIS A 279 2.66 5.61 17.29
CA HIS A 279 1.67 6.64 17.10
C HIS A 279 1.63 7.00 15.61
N TYR A 280 0.84 6.27 14.83
CA TYR A 280 0.36 6.84 13.58
C TYR A 280 -0.48 8.06 13.96
N TRP A 281 -0.28 9.14 13.21
CA TRP A 281 -0.87 10.46 13.32
C TRP A 281 -2.35 10.42 13.74
N ALA A 282 -2.60 10.27 15.04
CA ALA A 282 -3.79 10.77 15.68
C ALA A 282 -3.54 12.28 15.71
N GLY A 283 -4.12 12.99 14.74
CA GLY A 283 -4.35 14.42 14.87
C GLY A 283 -5.16 14.63 16.14
N LYS A 284 -4.46 14.73 17.28
CA LYS A 284 -5.06 14.81 18.61
C LYS A 284 -5.53 16.22 18.94
N GLU A 285 -5.61 17.10 17.94
CA GLU A 285 -6.09 18.46 18.08
C GLU A 285 -6.88 18.87 16.83
N ALA A 286 -8.12 18.39 16.74
CA ALA A 286 -9.18 19.14 16.12
C ALA A 286 -10.41 18.99 17.02
N ASN A 287 -10.40 19.76 18.10
CA ASN A 287 -11.60 20.12 18.84
C ASN A 287 -12.32 21.25 18.10
#